data_AF-X1A5V5-F1
#
_entry.id   AF-X1A5V5-F1
#
_cell.length_a   1.000
_cell.length_b   1.000
_cell.length_c   1.000
_cell.angle_alpha   90.00
_cell.angle_beta   90.00
_cell.angle_gamma   90.00
#
_symmetry.space_group_name_H-M   'P 1'
#
loop_
_entity.id
_entity.type
_entity.pdbx_description
1 polymer ?
#
loop_
_entity_poly.entity_id
_entity_poly.type
_entity_poly.pdbx_seq_one_letter_code
_entity_poly.pdbx_strand_id
1 'polypeptide(L)' 'MIRRKNVLDLEEKDWDLIVDVNLKAIYLLSRHVIPIMIKGKGGSIINNGSGWGIKGGIC' A
#
# COMPACT_ATOMS: atom_id res chain seq x y z
N MET A 1 6.70 3.51 -0.25
CA MET A 1 7.69 3.84 0.81
C MET A 1 8.38 2.55 1.27
N ILE A 2 9.69 2.58 1.49
CA ILE A 2 10.49 1.40 1.89
C ILE A 2 11.34 1.77 3.10
N ARG A 3 11.32 0.97 4.17
CA ARG A 3 12.32 0.99 5.25
C ARG A 3 13.03 -0.37 5.26
N ARG A 4 14.35 -0.35 5.12
CA ARG A 4 15.17 -1.58 5.10
C ARG A 4 15.72 -1.83 6.50
N LYS A 5 15.26 -2.89 7.12
CA LYS A 5 15.76 -3.46 8.37
C LYS A 5 15.55 -4.97 8.30
N ASN A 6 16.40 -5.74 8.96
CA ASN A 6 16.12 -7.15 9.17
C ASN A 6 14.97 -7.32 10.19
N VAL A 7 14.48 -8.54 10.34
CA VAL A 7 13.34 -8.85 11.22
C VAL A 7 13.62 -8.59 12.70
N LEU A 8 14.89 -8.63 13.13
CA LEU A 8 15.29 -8.43 14.52
C LEU A 8 15.35 -6.94 14.90
N ASP A 9 15.69 -6.08 13.94
CA ASP A 9 15.86 -4.63 14.16
C ASP A 9 14.62 -3.81 13.76
N LEU A 10 13.65 -4.44 13.07
CA LEU A 10 12.44 -3.77 12.61
C LEU A 10 11.51 -3.50 13.79
N GLU A 11 11.31 -2.22 14.09
CA GLU A 11 10.34 -1.79 15.09
C GLU A 11 8.92 -1.87 14.53
N GLU A 12 7.95 -2.21 15.39
CA GLU A 12 6.53 -2.32 15.01
C GLU A 12 6.00 -1.02 14.39
N LYS A 13 6.39 0.14 14.94
CA LYS A 13 6.02 1.45 14.37
C LYS A 13 6.48 1.65 12.92
N ASP A 14 7.61 1.05 12.56
CA ASP A 14 8.17 1.14 11.21
C ASP A 14 7.40 0.23 10.26
N TRP A 15 7.03 -0.96 10.75
CA TRP A 15 6.17 -1.90 10.04
C TRP A 15 4.79 -1.30 9.77
N ASP A 16 4.15 -0.75 10.81
CA ASP A 16 2.84 -0.12 10.72
C ASP A 16 2.84 1.01 9.71
N LEU A 17 3.86 1.87 9.73
CA LEU A 17 3.96 2.95 8.76
C LEU A 17 4.07 2.42 7.32
N ILE A 18 4.84 1.35 7.09
CA ILE A 18 4.96 0.74 5.75
C ILE A 18 3.61 0.20 5.28
N VAL A 19 2.87 -0.50 6.14
CA VAL A 19 1.56 -1.08 5.82
C VAL A 19 0.51 0.01 5.64
N ASP A 20 0.48 1.00 6.52
CA ASP A 20 -0.47 2.10 6.50
C ASP A 20 -0.34 2.91 5.20
N VAL A 21 0.88 3.23 4.78
CA VAL A 21 1.13 4.04 3.57
C VAL A 21 0.97 3.22 2.29
N ASN A 22 1.53 2.02 2.21
CA ASN A 22 1.59 1.28 0.94
C ASN A 22 0.34 0.43 0.65
N LEU A 23 -0.43 0.06 1.67
CA LEU A 23 -1.57 -0.84 1.51
C LEU A 23 -2.86 -0.19 2.01
N LYS A 24 -2.91 0.18 3.29
CA LYS A 24 -4.15 0.64 3.93
C LYS A 24 -4.64 1.97 3.35
N ALA A 25 -3.75 2.91 3.05
CA ALA A 25 -4.10 4.18 2.43
C ALA A 25 -4.83 3.98 1.09
N ILE A 26 -4.36 3.06 0.25
CA ILE A 26 -4.97 2.76 -1.05
C ILE A 26 -6.34 2.11 -0.87
N TYR A 27 -6.48 1.18 0.08
CA TYR A 27 -7.78 0.60 0.43
C TYR A 27 -8.78 1.68 0.89
N LEU A 28 -8.36 2.55 1.81
CA LEU A 28 -9.22 3.61 2.33
C LEU A 28 -9.58 4.62 1.24
N LEU A 29 -8.62 5.03 0.41
CA LEU A 29 -8.88 5.89 -0.76
C LEU A 29 -9.92 5.25 -1.68
N SER A 30 -9.70 4.00 -2.05
CA SER A 30 -10.61 3.27 -2.94
C SER A 30 -12.02 3.20 -2.35
N ARG A 31 -12.15 2.91 -1.06
CA ARG A 31 -13.44 2.85 -0.36
C ARG A 31 -14.25 4.14 -0.46
N HIS A 32 -13.60 5.30 -0.40
CA HIS A 32 -14.29 6.59 -0.46
C HIS A 32 -14.46 7.11 -1.90
N VAL A 33 -13.53 6.81 -2.80
CA VAL A 33 -13.53 7.35 -4.18
C VAL A 33 -14.39 6.51 -5.12
N ILE A 34 -14.44 5.18 -4.96
CA ILE A 34 -15.23 4.30 -5.84
C ILE A 34 -16.72 4.72 -5.91
N PRO A 35 -17.42 5.03 -4.80
CA PRO A 35 -18.80 5.50 -4.87
C PRO A 35 -18.98 6.76 -5.73
N ILE A 36 -17.99 7.65 -5.75
CA ILE A 36 -18.00 8.89 -6.55
C ILE A 36 -17.78 8.55 -8.02
N MET A 37 -16.84 7.64 -8.32
CA MET A 37 -16.60 7.16 -9.69
C MET A 37 -17.83 6.46 -10.28
N ILE A 38 -18.55 5.67 -9.48
CA ILE A 38 -19.80 5.03 -9.90
C ILE A 38 -20.85 6.08 -10.28
N LYS A 39 -21.02 7.14 -9.47
CA LYS A 39 -21.91 8.26 -9.81
C LYS A 39 -21.48 8.98 -11.10
N GLY A 40 -20.17 9.09 -11.32
CA GLY A 40 -19.57 9.62 -12.55
C GLY A 40 -19.60 8.66 -13.75
N LYS A 41 -20.21 7.48 -13.62
CA LYS A 41 -20.30 6.43 -14.65
C LYS A 41 -18.96 5.85 -15.10
N GLY A 42 -17.91 5.98 -14.29
CA GLY A 42 -16.63 5.34 -14.57
C GLY A 42 -15.41 6.05 -13.98
N GLY A 43 -14.27 5.43 -14.20
CA GLY A 43 -12.94 5.93 -13.85
C GLY A 43 -11.96 4.77 -13.66
N SER A 44 -10.69 5.08 -13.43
CA SER A 44 -9.65 4.08 -13.21
C SER A 44 -8.78 4.46 -12.01
N ILE A 45 -8.43 3.47 -11.18
CA ILE A 45 -7.45 3.59 -10.09
C ILE A 45 -6.25 2.75 -10.49
N ILE A 46 -5.10 3.40 -10.73
CA ILE A 46 -3.85 2.72 -11.09
C ILE A 46 -2.93 2.73 -9.87
N ASN A 47 -2.58 1.53 -9.38
CA ASN A 47 -1.66 1.34 -8.27
C ASN A 47 -0.29 0.89 -8.77
N ASN A 48 0.76 1.29 -8.06
CA ASN A 48 2.12 0.85 -8.34
C ASN A 48 2.50 -0.33 -7.44
N GLY A 49 2.77 -1.48 -8.05
CA GLY A 49 3.29 -2.66 -7.36
C GLY A 49 4.82 -2.73 -7.36
N SER A 50 5.37 -3.76 -6.73
CA SER A 50 6.81 -4.05 -6.78
C SER A 50 7.02 -5.56 -6.95
N GLY A 51 8.07 -5.94 -7.70
CA GLY A 51 8.48 -7.34 -7.82
C GLY A 51 8.83 -7.98 -6.46
N TRP A 52 9.19 -7.18 -5.45
CA TRP A 52 9.41 -7.66 -4.08
C TRP A 52 8.12 -8.10 -3.39
N GLY A 53 6.96 -7.58 -3.79
CA GLY A 53 5.67 -8.09 -3.32
C GLY A 53 5.34 -9.49 -3.86
N ILE A 54 6.04 -9.94 -4.90
CA ILE A 54 5.83 -11.25 -5.54
C ILE A 54 6.90 -12.24 -5.09
N LYS A 55 8.18 -11.82 -5.04
CA LYS A 55 9.32 -12.70 -4.80
C LYS A 55 9.96 -12.55 -3.43
N GLY A 56 9.52 -11.57 -2.63
CA GLY A 56 10.24 -11.12 -1.43
C GLY A 56 11.37 -10.16 -1.79
N GLY A 57 11.69 -9.28 -0.84
CA GLY A 57 12.87 -8.41 -0.91
C GLY A 57 14.08 -9.11 -0.29
N ILE A 58 15.28 -8.71 -0.74
CA ILE A 58 16.52 -9.12 -0.07
C ILE A 58 16.62 -8.29 1.21
N CYS A 59 16.82 -8.97 2.35
CA CYS A 59 17.07 -8.35 3.65
C CYS A 59 18.49 -7.79 3.71
#